data_AF-A0A2A9PH23-F1
#
_entry.id   AF-A0A2A9PH23-F1
#
_cell.length_a   1.000
_cell.length_b   1.000
_cell.length_c   1.000
_cell.angle_alpha   90.00
_cell.angle_beta   90.00
_cell.angle_gamma   90.00
#
_symmetry.space_group_name_H-M   'P 1'
#
loop_
_entity.id
_entity.type
_entity.pdbx_description
1 polymer ?
#
loop_
_entity_poly.entity_id
_entity_poly.type
_entity_poly.pdbx_seq_one_letter_code
_entity_poly.pdbx_strand_id
1 'polypeptide(L)'
;MCASSEDSAGSDAASEDCSARYTAAELAAIFLNFYTFLTTLHFDPADLRVAPAEGWPHITREGCPDWKSDEVIEVLRRLPYFDRRTCRARIHYKSLLIDYSSREPQHFSEYDFGEEGMEFWDDEDIVDPKYIVSIANGRESLGRWLYLDVISGYLHEDVFAVATLDGKDIQTWFDELTESYRTLQLIPCVGYTTILADDVPERAAGLGAITVEEVCAQTEGWKTALDVNYLRQLYRQHGWPDAFRREDAKTAVDELLRLVWEKRGALWESDEWELD
;
A
#
# COMPACT_ATOMS: atom_id res chain seq x y z
N MET A 1 23.06 42.79 54.11
CA MET A 1 22.26 41.55 54.15
C MET A 1 21.30 41.63 52.97
N CYS A 2 21.81 41.22 51.80
CA CYS A 2 21.52 39.93 51.14
C CYS A 2 20.20 40.05 50.38
N ALA A 3 20.22 40.56 49.14
CA ALA A 3 20.50 39.80 47.92
C ALA A 3 19.43 38.72 47.69
N SER A 4 18.47 39.05 46.84
CA SER A 4 17.44 38.17 46.33
C SER A 4 18.11 37.12 45.44
N SER A 5 18.06 35.85 45.88
CA SER A 5 18.50 34.71 45.10
C SER A 5 17.36 34.27 44.16
N GLU A 6 17.60 34.50 42.88
CA GLU A 6 17.10 33.63 41.80
C GLU A 6 17.65 32.23 42.07
N ASP A 7 16.82 31.20 41.98
CA ASP A 7 17.31 29.87 41.59
C ASP A 7 16.29 29.20 40.68
N SER A 8 16.78 29.05 39.46
CA SER A 8 16.26 28.35 38.31
C SER A 8 15.81 26.93 38.65
N ALA A 9 14.52 26.64 38.44
CA ALA A 9 14.06 25.27 38.22
C ALA A 9 14.29 24.95 36.74
N GLY A 10 15.54 24.64 36.39
CA GLY A 10 15.88 23.97 35.15
C GLY A 10 15.28 22.57 35.19
N SER A 11 14.08 22.42 34.66
CA SER A 11 13.54 21.12 34.29
C SER A 11 14.29 20.67 33.05
N ASP A 12 15.42 19.99 33.26
CA ASP A 12 16.00 19.11 32.25
C ASP A 12 14.99 17.99 32.00
N ALA A 13 14.07 18.25 31.06
CA ALA A 13 13.35 17.20 30.37
C ALA A 13 14.41 16.41 29.62
N ALA A 14 14.87 15.30 30.21
CA ALA A 14 15.64 14.31 29.51
C ALA A 14 14.84 13.99 28.24
N SER A 15 15.40 14.34 27.08
CA SER A 15 14.94 13.84 25.80
C SER A 15 14.93 12.32 25.93
N GLU A 16 13.74 11.72 25.98
CA GLU A 16 13.62 10.29 25.82
C GLU A 16 14.30 9.97 24.49
N ASP A 17 15.36 9.16 24.57
CA ASP A 17 16.06 8.63 23.42
C ASP A 17 15.04 7.71 22.73
N CYS A 18 14.28 8.26 21.78
CA CYS A 18 13.31 7.51 20.98
C CYS A 18 14.08 6.56 20.06
N SER A 19 14.53 5.44 20.63
CA SER A 19 15.17 4.38 19.84
C SER A 19 14.13 3.77 18.91
N ALA A 20 14.35 3.87 17.59
CA ALA A 20 13.46 3.27 16.60
C ALA A 20 13.29 1.76 16.84
N ARG A 21 12.05 1.27 16.73
CA ARG A 21 11.69 -0.14 16.91
C ARG A 21 12.40 -1.05 15.91
N TYR A 22 12.54 -0.58 14.68
CA TYR A 22 13.23 -1.26 13.60
C TYR A 22 14.40 -0.41 13.10
N THR A 23 15.49 -1.07 12.76
CA THR A 23 16.54 -0.45 11.95
C THR A 23 16.05 -0.23 10.52
N ALA A 24 16.64 0.73 9.81
CA ALA A 24 16.36 0.95 8.39
C ALA A 24 16.58 -0.31 7.53
N ALA A 25 17.53 -1.17 7.91
CA ALA A 25 17.79 -2.43 7.21
C ALA A 25 16.69 -3.47 7.45
N GLU A 26 16.13 -3.54 8.67
CA GLU A 26 15.01 -4.42 9.00
C GLU A 26 13.73 -3.97 8.28
N LEU A 27 13.43 -2.67 8.27
CA LEU A 27 12.32 -2.13 7.48
C LEU A 27 12.48 -2.46 5.99
N ALA A 28 13.66 -2.20 5.42
CA ALA A 28 13.93 -2.54 4.02
C ALA A 28 13.73 -4.03 3.72
N ALA A 29 14.10 -4.93 4.64
CA ALA A 29 13.87 -6.36 4.50
C ALA A 29 12.37 -6.73 4.56
N ILE A 30 11.61 -6.12 5.47
CA ILE A 30 10.15 -6.29 5.59
C ILE A 30 9.47 -5.88 4.28
N PHE A 31 9.78 -4.69 3.77
CA PHE A 31 9.27 -4.20 2.49
C PHE A 31 9.66 -5.12 1.32
N LEU A 32 10.93 -5.53 1.25
CA LEU A 32 11.41 -6.39 0.16
C LEU A 32 10.71 -7.75 0.15
N ASN A 33 10.48 -8.35 1.31
CA ASN A 33 9.75 -9.61 1.42
C ASN A 33 8.32 -9.47 0.88
N PHE A 34 7.61 -8.43 1.31
CA PHE A 34 6.25 -8.18 0.85
C PHE A 34 6.18 -7.83 -0.64
N TYR A 35 7.06 -6.96 -1.14
CA TYR A 35 7.11 -6.61 -2.56
C TYR A 35 7.47 -7.81 -3.43
N THR A 36 8.37 -8.68 -2.98
CA THR A 36 8.67 -9.93 -3.67
C THR A 36 7.43 -10.81 -3.77
N PHE A 37 6.63 -10.92 -2.71
CA PHE A 37 5.33 -11.60 -2.77
C PHE A 37 4.41 -10.96 -3.82
N LEU A 38 4.28 -9.64 -3.87
CA LEU A 38 3.45 -8.97 -4.88
C LEU A 38 3.87 -9.29 -6.33
N THR A 39 5.17 -9.52 -6.58
CA THR A 39 5.66 -9.90 -7.91
C THR A 39 5.20 -11.30 -8.37
N THR A 40 4.79 -12.16 -7.43
CA THR A 40 4.21 -13.47 -7.79
C THR A 40 2.74 -13.36 -8.20
N LEU A 41 2.10 -12.21 -7.93
CA LEU A 41 0.68 -11.98 -8.14
C LEU A 41 0.41 -11.07 -9.34
N HIS A 42 0.67 -9.77 -9.20
CA HIS A 42 0.25 -8.74 -10.17
C HIS A 42 1.25 -7.61 -10.41
N PHE A 43 2.38 -7.60 -9.69
CA PHE A 43 3.49 -6.70 -9.99
C PHE A 43 4.48 -7.37 -10.94
N ASP A 44 5.13 -6.61 -11.83
CA ASP A 44 6.21 -7.14 -12.67
C ASP A 44 7.51 -7.22 -11.84
N PRO A 45 8.15 -8.39 -11.70
CA PRO A 45 9.45 -8.49 -11.03
C PRO A 45 10.54 -7.63 -11.69
N ALA A 46 10.44 -7.31 -12.98
CA ALA A 46 11.38 -6.42 -13.66
C ALA A 46 11.30 -4.97 -13.17
N ASP A 47 10.16 -4.57 -12.59
CA ASP A 47 9.96 -3.24 -12.05
C ASP A 47 10.51 -3.10 -10.62
N LEU A 48 10.75 -4.21 -9.90
CA LEU A 48 11.24 -4.19 -8.53
C LEU A 48 12.74 -3.87 -8.48
N ARG A 49 13.09 -2.74 -7.89
CA ARG A 49 14.46 -2.23 -7.75
C ARG A 49 14.88 -2.29 -6.29
N VAL A 50 15.89 -3.10 -6.01
CA VAL A 50 16.51 -3.19 -4.68
C VAL A 50 17.55 -2.10 -4.53
N ALA A 51 17.59 -1.44 -3.38
CA ALA A 51 18.59 -0.43 -3.08
C ALA A 51 20.01 -1.03 -3.14
N PRO A 52 21.02 -0.26 -3.59
CA PRO A 52 22.43 -0.63 -3.42
C PRO A 52 22.79 -0.86 -1.95
N ALA A 53 23.91 -1.53 -1.67
CA ALA A 53 24.35 -1.80 -0.30
C ALA A 53 24.59 -0.51 0.51
N GLU A 54 25.12 0.51 -0.16
CA GLU A 54 25.30 1.87 0.35
C GLU A 54 24.03 2.73 0.33
N GLY A 55 22.92 2.20 -0.19
CA GLY A 55 21.65 2.87 -0.38
C GLY A 55 21.58 3.77 -1.63
N TRP A 56 20.41 4.37 -1.86
CA TRP A 56 20.19 5.27 -3.00
C TRP A 56 21.05 6.55 -2.86
N PRO A 57 21.96 6.83 -3.81
CA PRO A 57 23.01 7.84 -3.60
C PRO A 57 22.51 9.29 -3.55
N HIS A 58 21.32 9.56 -4.08
CA HIS A 58 20.70 10.89 -4.09
C HIS A 58 19.72 11.12 -2.93
N ILE A 59 19.35 10.07 -2.19
CA ILE A 59 18.54 10.18 -0.97
C ILE A 59 19.51 10.34 0.20
N THR A 60 19.87 11.59 0.48
CA THR A 60 20.80 11.97 1.54
C THR A 60 20.28 13.18 2.29
N ARG A 61 20.82 13.45 3.48
CA ARG A 61 20.48 14.67 4.23
C ARG A 61 20.75 15.94 3.42
N GLU A 62 21.82 15.97 2.64
CA GLU A 62 22.14 17.09 1.74
C GLU A 62 21.17 17.21 0.57
N GLY A 63 20.62 16.08 0.08
CA GLY A 63 19.62 16.05 -0.97
C GLY A 63 18.20 16.39 -0.49
N CYS A 64 17.92 16.20 0.80
CA CYS A 64 16.61 16.43 1.43
C CYS A 64 16.72 17.36 2.66
N PRO A 65 17.23 18.60 2.51
CA PRO A 65 17.41 19.51 3.63
C PRO A 65 16.07 19.92 4.23
N ASP A 66 15.96 19.95 5.56
CA ASP A 66 14.82 20.45 6.34
C ASP A 66 13.45 19.79 6.07
N TRP A 67 13.41 18.61 5.42
CA TRP A 67 12.15 17.91 5.09
C TRP A 67 11.64 17.01 6.22
N LYS A 68 12.42 15.97 6.53
CA LYS A 68 12.09 14.90 7.49
C LYS A 68 13.30 14.61 8.38
N SER A 69 13.14 13.70 9.34
CA SER A 69 14.22 13.30 10.23
C SER A 69 15.33 12.51 9.51
N ASP A 70 16.48 12.32 10.17
CA ASP A 70 17.59 11.53 9.61
C ASP A 70 17.18 10.06 9.49
N GLU A 71 16.37 9.59 10.44
CA GLU A 71 15.81 8.24 10.48
C GLU A 71 14.94 7.97 9.26
N VAL A 72 14.04 8.90 8.89
CA VAL A 72 13.21 8.76 7.67
C VAL A 72 14.09 8.71 6.42
N ILE A 73 15.04 9.64 6.29
CA ILE A 73 15.93 9.71 5.13
C ILE A 73 16.71 8.40 4.99
N GLU A 74 17.21 7.86 6.10
CA GLU A 74 17.97 6.63 6.13
C GLU A 74 17.13 5.38 5.82
N VAL A 75 15.85 5.37 6.20
CA VAL A 75 14.88 4.33 5.78
C VAL A 75 14.65 4.40 4.28
N LEU A 76 14.24 5.55 3.74
CA LEU A 76 13.96 5.72 2.31
C LEU A 76 15.18 5.41 1.44
N ARG A 77 16.37 5.76 1.92
CA ARG A 77 17.64 5.45 1.25
C ARG A 77 17.85 3.93 1.07
N ARG A 78 17.26 3.09 1.91
CA ARG A 78 17.39 1.62 1.86
C ARG A 78 16.19 0.87 1.32
N LEU A 79 15.01 1.49 1.23
CA LEU A 79 13.83 0.78 0.76
C LEU A 79 13.98 0.31 -0.70
N PRO A 80 13.43 -0.87 -1.03
CA PRO A 80 13.18 -1.24 -2.41
C PRO A 80 12.02 -0.41 -2.97
N TYR A 81 12.02 -0.18 -4.29
CA TYR A 81 10.96 0.56 -4.98
C TYR A 81 10.55 -0.15 -6.25
N PHE A 82 9.31 0.04 -6.68
CA PHE A 82 8.88 -0.30 -8.04
C PHE A 82 9.08 0.91 -8.96
N ASP A 83 9.70 0.71 -10.13
CA ASP A 83 9.93 1.79 -11.09
C ASP A 83 8.60 2.42 -11.51
N ARG A 84 8.36 3.66 -11.07
CA ARG A 84 7.07 4.31 -11.31
C ARG A 84 6.83 4.66 -12.77
N ARG A 85 7.83 4.57 -13.65
CA ARG A 85 7.65 4.83 -15.08
C ARG A 85 6.97 3.66 -15.79
N THR A 86 7.16 2.45 -15.30
CA THR A 86 6.62 1.21 -15.88
C THR A 86 5.57 0.55 -15.01
N CYS A 87 5.74 0.57 -13.69
CA CYS A 87 4.80 -0.04 -12.76
C CYS A 87 3.55 0.83 -12.56
N ARG A 88 2.37 0.25 -12.80
CA ARG A 88 1.06 0.87 -12.52
C ARG A 88 0.20 0.06 -11.55
N ALA A 89 0.72 -1.07 -11.06
CA ALA A 89 0.01 -1.93 -10.13
C ALA A 89 -0.27 -1.21 -8.81
N ARG A 90 -1.39 -1.59 -8.19
CA ARG A 90 -1.85 -1.05 -6.92
C ARG A 90 -1.52 -2.03 -5.78
N ILE A 91 -0.94 -1.51 -4.70
CA ILE A 91 -0.61 -2.30 -3.49
C ILE A 91 -1.86 -2.66 -2.67
N HIS A 92 -2.89 -1.83 -2.77
CA HIS A 92 -4.20 -1.99 -2.14
C HIS A 92 -5.28 -1.35 -3.03
N TYR A 93 -6.55 -1.38 -2.64
CA TYR A 93 -7.62 -0.63 -3.29
C TYR A 93 -7.25 0.84 -3.56
N LYS A 94 -7.19 1.19 -4.85
CA LYS A 94 -6.80 2.51 -5.37
C LYS A 94 -5.57 3.12 -4.70
N SER A 95 -4.59 2.28 -4.33
CA SER A 95 -3.39 2.70 -3.61
C SER A 95 -2.15 2.47 -4.46
N LEU A 96 -1.42 3.54 -4.76
CA LEU A 96 -0.27 3.53 -5.65
C LEU A 96 1.02 3.78 -4.86
N LEU A 97 1.97 2.86 -4.97
CA LEU A 97 3.28 2.99 -4.35
C LEU A 97 4.02 4.23 -4.85
N ILE A 98 4.71 4.89 -3.92
CA ILE A 98 5.60 6.01 -4.20
C ILE A 98 7.01 5.49 -4.44
N ASP A 99 7.63 5.92 -5.55
CA ASP A 99 9.03 5.64 -5.88
C ASP A 99 9.91 6.84 -5.54
N TYR A 100 10.42 6.89 -4.31
CA TYR A 100 11.35 7.95 -3.90
C TYR A 100 12.71 7.86 -4.59
N SER A 101 13.12 6.68 -5.06
CA SER A 101 14.39 6.49 -5.78
C SER A 101 14.43 7.15 -7.16
N SER A 102 13.27 7.58 -7.66
CA SER A 102 13.13 8.32 -8.92
C SER A 102 12.91 9.81 -8.73
N ARG A 103 12.75 10.30 -7.49
CA ARG A 103 12.48 11.70 -7.22
C ARG A 103 13.74 12.55 -7.33
N GLU A 104 13.58 13.75 -7.88
CA GLU A 104 14.60 14.79 -7.85
C GLU A 104 14.65 15.45 -6.47
N PRO A 105 15.83 15.93 -6.00
CA PRO A 105 16.01 16.61 -4.71
C PRO A 105 14.97 17.71 -4.42
N GLN A 106 14.55 18.46 -5.43
CA GLN A 106 13.55 19.54 -5.28
C GLN A 106 12.20 19.05 -4.74
N HIS A 107 11.79 17.81 -5.06
CA HIS A 107 10.51 17.25 -4.58
C HIS A 107 10.55 16.85 -3.10
N PHE A 108 11.73 16.83 -2.47
CA PHE A 108 11.88 16.66 -1.03
C PHE A 108 11.80 17.99 -0.28
N SER A 109 11.67 19.12 -0.96
CA SER A 109 11.42 20.43 -0.33
C SER A 109 9.97 20.90 -0.45
N GLU A 110 9.16 20.15 -1.20
CA GLU A 110 7.75 20.45 -1.39
C GLU A 110 6.96 20.05 -0.14
N TYR A 111 5.99 20.89 0.20
CA TYR A 111 5.04 20.61 1.26
C TYR A 111 4.26 19.34 0.94
N ASP A 112 4.28 18.35 1.82
CA ASP A 112 3.57 17.08 1.60
C ASP A 112 2.07 17.27 1.88
N PHE A 113 1.33 17.68 0.86
CA PHE A 113 -0.13 17.88 0.94
C PHE A 113 -0.88 16.64 1.43
N GLY A 114 -0.30 15.43 1.32
CA GLY A 114 -0.94 14.21 1.82
C GLY A 114 -1.03 14.18 3.35
N GLU A 115 -0.11 14.84 4.04
CA GLU A 115 -0.01 14.82 5.50
C GLU A 115 -0.56 16.10 6.17
N GLU A 116 -1.00 17.09 5.39
CA GLU A 116 -1.47 18.37 5.92
C GLU A 116 -2.71 18.22 6.81
N GLY A 117 -2.59 18.67 8.06
CA GLY A 117 -3.68 18.62 9.03
C GLY A 117 -4.01 17.22 9.54
N MET A 118 -3.18 16.22 9.21
CA MET A 118 -3.30 14.86 9.71
C MET A 118 -2.63 14.75 11.08
N GLU A 119 -3.25 13.98 11.98
CA GLU A 119 -2.68 13.61 13.27
C GLU A 119 -2.54 12.09 13.31
N PHE A 120 -1.31 11.61 13.50
CA PHE A 120 -1.00 10.20 13.65
C PHE A 120 -0.75 9.93 15.14
N TRP A 121 -1.35 8.85 15.65
CA TRP A 121 -1.35 8.54 17.07
C TRP A 121 -0.64 7.21 17.31
N ASP A 122 0.30 7.21 18.27
CA ASP A 122 0.88 6.00 18.87
C ASP A 122 0.44 5.97 20.33
N ASP A 123 -0.43 5.01 20.67
CA ASP A 123 -1.19 4.97 21.91
C ASP A 123 -1.92 6.32 22.21
N GLU A 124 -1.43 7.09 23.18
CA GLU A 124 -2.04 8.36 23.62
C GLU A 124 -1.25 9.59 23.14
N ASP A 125 -0.14 9.39 22.43
CA ASP A 125 0.77 10.45 22.00
C ASP A 125 0.68 10.71 20.49
N ILE A 126 0.66 11.99 20.12
CA ILE A 126 0.73 12.40 18.72
C ILE A 126 2.17 12.23 18.24
N VAL A 127 2.34 11.49 17.14
CA VAL A 127 3.63 11.27 16.50
C VAL A 127 4.11 12.57 15.84
N ASP A 128 5.38 12.93 16.07
CA ASP A 128 5.99 14.08 15.40
C ASP A 128 6.02 13.85 13.87
N PRO A 129 5.39 14.72 13.05
CA PRO A 129 5.29 14.55 11.60
C PRO A 129 6.64 14.41 10.88
N LYS A 130 7.76 14.80 11.49
CA LYS A 130 9.09 14.60 10.89
C LYS A 130 9.50 13.13 10.80
N TYR A 131 8.86 12.23 11.57
CA TYR A 131 9.08 10.78 11.56
C TYR A 131 8.09 10.02 10.67
N ILE A 132 7.03 10.70 10.21
CA ILE A 132 6.03 10.10 9.32
C ILE A 132 6.49 10.26 7.88
N VAL A 133 6.26 9.25 7.05
CA VAL A 133 6.42 9.34 5.60
C VAL A 133 5.37 8.55 4.85
N SER A 134 4.76 9.15 3.82
CA SER A 134 3.87 8.42 2.93
C SER A 134 4.63 7.37 2.10
N ILE A 135 4.09 6.16 1.99
CA ILE A 135 4.63 5.06 1.19
C ILE A 135 3.73 4.76 -0.02
N ALA A 136 2.44 5.07 0.08
CA ALA A 136 1.49 4.92 -1.00
C ALA A 136 0.40 5.99 -0.96
N ASN A 137 0.00 6.44 -2.15
CA ASN A 137 -1.06 7.42 -2.32
C ASN A 137 -2.38 6.71 -2.61
N GLY A 138 -3.40 6.98 -1.81
CA GLY A 138 -4.78 6.61 -2.11
C GLY A 138 -5.39 7.56 -3.14
N ARG A 139 -6.17 7.03 -4.08
CA ARG A 139 -6.91 7.84 -5.04
C ARG A 139 -8.41 7.65 -4.89
N GLU A 140 -9.12 8.76 -5.05
CA GLU A 140 -10.57 8.85 -4.96
C GLU A 140 -11.14 8.32 -3.63
N SER A 141 -12.46 8.38 -3.47
CA SER A 141 -13.11 7.85 -2.26
C SER A 141 -12.73 6.39 -2.02
N LEU A 142 -12.44 6.07 -0.76
CA LEU A 142 -12.02 4.76 -0.26
C LEU A 142 -10.60 4.30 -0.65
N GLY A 143 -9.87 5.05 -1.48
CA GLY A 143 -8.47 4.75 -1.77
C GLY A 143 -7.61 4.75 -0.51
N ARG A 144 -6.58 3.90 -0.46
CA ARG A 144 -5.73 3.77 0.73
C ARG A 144 -4.46 4.58 0.62
N TRP A 145 -4.33 5.59 1.47
CA TRP A 145 -3.05 6.21 1.77
C TRP A 145 -2.36 5.42 2.87
N LEU A 146 -1.06 5.19 2.72
CA LEU A 146 -0.27 4.44 3.68
C LEU A 146 0.87 5.32 4.16
N TYR A 147 0.94 5.55 5.46
CA TYR A 147 1.98 6.34 6.12
C TYR A 147 2.77 5.45 7.06
N LEU A 148 4.09 5.55 7.02
CA LEU A 148 4.99 4.85 7.91
C LEU A 148 5.50 5.81 8.98
N ASP A 149 5.27 5.47 10.24
CA ASP A 149 6.05 5.99 11.36
C ASP A 149 7.34 5.18 11.49
N VAL A 150 8.48 5.81 11.24
CA VAL A 150 9.78 5.13 11.26
C VAL A 150 10.29 4.84 12.67
N ILE A 151 9.78 5.53 13.70
CA ILE A 151 10.21 5.33 15.08
C ILE A 151 9.45 4.17 15.70
N SER A 152 8.12 4.22 15.68
CA SER A 152 7.29 3.13 16.22
C SER A 152 7.26 1.90 15.32
N GLY A 153 7.57 2.04 14.02
CA GLY A 153 7.43 0.98 13.05
C GLY A 153 5.99 0.68 12.67
N TYR A 154 5.06 1.61 12.92
CA TYR A 154 3.66 1.47 12.58
C TYR A 154 3.35 1.99 11.18
N LEU A 155 2.47 1.27 10.49
CA LEU A 155 1.81 1.71 9.29
C LEU A 155 0.43 2.25 9.66
N HIS A 156 0.16 3.49 9.30
CA HIS A 156 -1.15 4.13 9.41
C HIS A 156 -1.83 4.10 8.04
N GLU A 157 -3.06 3.63 8.01
CA GLU A 157 -3.88 3.59 6.80
C GLU A 157 -4.93 4.70 6.88
N ASP A 158 -4.87 5.64 5.95
CA ASP A 158 -5.98 6.58 5.75
C ASP A 158 -6.88 6.08 4.62
N VAL A 159 -8.13 5.83 4.98
CA VAL A 159 -9.19 5.51 4.02
C VAL A 159 -9.78 6.83 3.54
N PHE A 160 -9.36 7.24 2.34
CA PHE A 160 -9.65 8.56 1.83
C PHE A 160 -11.15 8.89 1.85
N ALA A 161 -11.47 10.06 2.42
CA ALA A 161 -12.83 10.57 2.66
C ALA A 161 -13.69 9.74 3.62
N VAL A 162 -13.08 8.89 4.46
CA VAL A 162 -13.79 8.10 5.49
C VAL A 162 -13.15 8.26 6.86
N ALA A 163 -11.94 7.74 7.05
CA ALA A 163 -11.27 7.72 8.36
C ALA A 163 -9.80 7.35 8.23
N THR A 164 -8.99 7.90 9.12
CA THR A 164 -7.65 7.41 9.43
C THR A 164 -7.77 6.28 10.47
N LEU A 165 -7.18 5.13 10.17
CA LEU A 165 -7.18 3.96 11.05
C LEU A 165 -6.01 4.03 12.03
N ASP A 166 -6.16 3.31 13.15
CA ASP A 166 -5.10 3.17 14.15
C ASP A 166 -3.83 2.56 13.52
N GLY A 167 -2.67 3.03 14.00
CA GLY A 167 -1.38 2.50 13.58
C GLY A 167 -1.25 1.01 13.90
N LYS A 168 -0.66 0.26 12.96
CA LYS A 168 -0.39 -1.16 13.14
C LYS A 168 1.07 -1.45 12.86
N ASP A 169 1.68 -2.31 13.67
CA ASP A 169 2.99 -2.89 13.40
C ASP A 169 3.13 -3.30 11.92
N ILE A 170 4.14 -2.74 11.23
CA ILE A 170 4.27 -2.86 9.77
C ILE A 170 4.34 -4.31 9.30
N GLN A 171 5.00 -5.19 10.06
CA GLN A 171 5.09 -6.60 9.71
C GLN A 171 3.72 -7.26 9.81
N THR A 172 3.00 -7.00 10.90
CA THR A 172 1.62 -7.48 11.08
C THR A 172 0.70 -6.98 9.98
N TRP A 173 0.80 -5.71 9.59
CA TRP A 173 -0.02 -5.14 8.52
C TRP A 173 0.27 -5.80 7.17
N PHE A 174 1.54 -6.02 6.80
CA PHE A 174 1.87 -6.71 5.55
C PHE A 174 1.48 -8.19 5.57
N ASP A 175 1.56 -8.87 6.70
CA ASP A 175 1.13 -10.27 6.85
C ASP A 175 -0.40 -10.38 6.64
N GLU A 176 -1.18 -9.48 7.22
CA GLU A 176 -2.62 -9.40 7.00
C GLU A 176 -2.97 -9.09 5.55
N LEU A 177 -2.30 -8.10 4.94
CA LEU A 177 -2.53 -7.74 3.54
C LEU A 177 -2.18 -8.91 2.59
N THR A 178 -1.08 -9.60 2.87
CA THR A 178 -0.68 -10.83 2.17
C THR A 178 -1.80 -11.86 2.24
N GLU A 179 -2.39 -12.06 3.42
CA GLU A 179 -3.49 -13.01 3.59
C GLU A 179 -4.76 -12.56 2.87
N SER A 180 -5.08 -11.27 2.86
CA SER A 180 -6.21 -10.73 2.08
C SER A 180 -6.05 -11.00 0.58
N TYR A 181 -4.83 -10.92 0.04
CA TYR A 181 -4.55 -11.36 -1.32
C TYR A 181 -4.69 -12.88 -1.48
N ARG A 182 -4.05 -13.68 -0.61
CA ARG A 182 -4.10 -15.15 -0.69
C ARG A 182 -5.53 -15.69 -0.67
N THR A 183 -6.37 -15.11 0.15
CA THR A 183 -7.79 -15.48 0.30
C THR A 183 -8.70 -14.87 -0.77
N LEU A 184 -8.18 -13.97 -1.62
CA LEU A 184 -8.97 -13.22 -2.61
C LEU A 184 -10.09 -12.38 -1.96
N GLN A 185 -9.83 -11.86 -0.76
CA GLN A 185 -10.53 -10.70 -0.22
C GLN A 185 -10.07 -9.40 -0.91
N LEU A 186 -8.81 -9.39 -1.37
CA LEU A 186 -8.32 -8.46 -2.37
C LEU A 186 -8.07 -9.20 -3.66
N ILE A 187 -8.78 -8.82 -4.73
CA ILE A 187 -8.65 -9.44 -6.05
C ILE A 187 -7.93 -8.46 -6.98
N PRO A 188 -6.63 -8.65 -7.23
CA PRO A 188 -5.88 -7.82 -8.16
C PRO A 188 -6.06 -8.32 -9.59
N CYS A 189 -6.08 -7.43 -10.57
CA CYS A 189 -5.89 -7.80 -11.98
C CYS A 189 -5.13 -6.68 -12.69
N VAL A 190 -4.09 -7.02 -13.45
CA VAL A 190 -3.30 -6.01 -14.17
C VAL A 190 -4.21 -5.23 -15.13
N GLY A 191 -4.22 -3.90 -15.00
CA GLY A 191 -5.05 -2.99 -15.80
C GLY A 191 -6.42 -2.66 -15.20
N TYR A 192 -6.77 -3.24 -14.06
CA TYR A 192 -8.04 -3.01 -13.37
C TYR A 192 -7.85 -2.68 -11.89
N THR A 193 -8.75 -1.85 -11.35
CA THR A 193 -8.73 -1.48 -9.95
C THR A 193 -8.85 -2.73 -9.08
N THR A 194 -7.93 -2.98 -8.14
CA THR A 194 -8.07 -4.09 -7.17
C THR A 194 -9.46 -4.10 -6.55
N ILE A 195 -10.15 -5.26 -6.49
CA ILE A 195 -11.46 -5.35 -5.87
C ILE A 195 -11.32 -5.61 -4.36
N LEU A 196 -11.99 -4.80 -3.53
CA LEU A 196 -12.33 -5.13 -2.14
C LEU A 196 -13.51 -6.11 -2.13
N ALA A 197 -13.31 -7.31 -1.61
CA ALA A 197 -14.28 -8.41 -1.57
C ALA A 197 -14.37 -9.07 -0.17
N ASP A 198 -13.93 -8.36 0.87
CA ASP A 198 -14.00 -8.74 2.27
C ASP A 198 -15.45 -8.90 2.77
N ASP A 199 -16.38 -8.16 2.18
CA ASP A 199 -17.82 -8.23 2.45
C ASP A 199 -18.54 -9.37 1.70
N VAL A 200 -17.89 -9.99 0.71
CA VAL A 200 -18.49 -11.06 -0.09
C VAL A 200 -18.11 -12.43 0.49
N PRO A 201 -19.08 -13.18 1.05
CA PRO A 201 -18.79 -14.51 1.58
C PRO A 201 -18.35 -15.46 0.47
N GLU A 202 -17.45 -16.39 0.83
CA GLU A 202 -17.11 -17.53 -0.03
C GLU A 202 -18.36 -18.36 -0.33
N ARG A 203 -18.47 -18.79 -1.59
CA ARG A 203 -19.54 -19.68 -2.01
C ARG A 203 -19.46 -21.00 -1.23
N ALA A 204 -20.59 -21.43 -0.68
CA ALA A 204 -20.66 -22.64 0.12
C ALA A 204 -20.20 -23.88 -0.66
N ALA A 205 -19.38 -24.72 -0.01
CA ALA A 205 -18.97 -26.01 -0.53
C ALA A 205 -20.22 -26.87 -0.86
N GLY A 206 -20.35 -27.29 -2.11
CA GLY A 206 -21.46 -28.14 -2.58
C GLY A 206 -22.40 -27.48 -3.60
N LEU A 207 -22.33 -26.17 -3.81
CA LEU A 207 -23.17 -25.45 -4.80
C LEU A 207 -22.69 -25.58 -6.26
N GLY A 208 -21.73 -26.46 -6.55
CA GLY A 208 -21.15 -26.63 -7.88
C GLY A 208 -20.32 -25.42 -8.34
N ALA A 209 -19.68 -25.58 -9.51
CA ALA A 209 -18.93 -24.52 -10.17
C ALA A 209 -19.88 -23.50 -10.78
N ILE A 210 -19.52 -22.21 -10.71
CA ILE A 210 -20.25 -21.14 -11.39
C ILE A 210 -19.89 -21.17 -12.86
N THR A 211 -20.88 -21.07 -13.76
CA THR A 211 -20.65 -20.97 -15.20
C THR A 211 -20.65 -19.52 -15.69
N VAL A 212 -20.00 -19.27 -16.83
CA VAL A 212 -19.98 -17.94 -17.45
C VAL A 212 -21.38 -17.49 -17.86
N GLU A 213 -22.25 -18.42 -18.25
CA GLU A 213 -23.65 -18.15 -18.59
C GLU A 213 -24.43 -17.64 -17.39
N GLU A 214 -24.22 -18.21 -16.19
CA GLU A 214 -24.82 -17.70 -14.95
C GLU A 214 -24.37 -16.27 -14.65
N VAL A 215 -23.06 -16.00 -14.79
CA VAL A 215 -22.49 -14.66 -14.60
C VAL A 215 -23.07 -13.64 -15.60
N CYS A 216 -23.21 -14.04 -16.86
CA CYS A 216 -23.73 -13.19 -17.94
C CYS A 216 -25.24 -12.99 -17.89
N ALA A 217 -26.00 -13.89 -17.26
CA ALA A 217 -27.46 -13.81 -17.16
C ALA A 217 -27.97 -12.86 -16.08
N GLN A 218 -27.09 -12.37 -15.20
CA GLN A 218 -27.40 -11.35 -14.20
C GLN A 218 -27.91 -10.07 -14.85
N THR A 219 -28.74 -9.31 -14.13
CA THR A 219 -29.24 -7.99 -14.58
C THR A 219 -28.62 -6.84 -13.80
N GLU A 220 -27.90 -7.15 -12.73
CA GLU A 220 -27.19 -6.23 -11.87
C GLU A 220 -25.87 -5.73 -12.50
N GLY A 221 -25.38 -4.61 -11.97
CA GLY A 221 -24.07 -4.08 -12.30
C GLY A 221 -22.93 -5.01 -11.91
N TRP A 222 -21.72 -4.67 -12.34
CA TRP A 222 -20.51 -5.44 -12.04
C TRP A 222 -20.22 -5.50 -10.53
N LYS A 223 -19.48 -6.53 -10.10
CA LYS A 223 -19.07 -6.79 -8.71
C LYS A 223 -20.22 -7.29 -7.82
N THR A 224 -21.11 -8.13 -8.36
CA THR A 224 -22.02 -8.91 -7.51
C THR A 224 -21.27 -10.00 -6.74
N ALA A 225 -21.92 -10.61 -5.75
CA ALA A 225 -21.36 -11.79 -5.08
C ALA A 225 -21.09 -12.96 -6.04
N LEU A 226 -21.86 -13.10 -7.13
CA LEU A 226 -21.63 -14.12 -8.15
C LEU A 226 -20.40 -13.79 -9.01
N ASP A 227 -20.23 -12.52 -9.41
CA ASP A 227 -19.06 -12.04 -10.16
C ASP A 227 -17.77 -12.30 -9.37
N VAL A 228 -17.75 -11.90 -8.09
CA VAL A 228 -16.61 -12.08 -7.19
C VAL A 228 -16.29 -13.55 -6.96
N ASN A 229 -17.28 -14.39 -6.69
CA ASN A 229 -17.04 -15.82 -6.49
C ASN A 229 -16.61 -16.52 -7.79
N TYR A 230 -17.07 -16.06 -8.96
CA TYR A 230 -16.57 -16.56 -10.25
C TYR A 230 -15.11 -16.16 -10.47
N LEU A 231 -14.72 -14.92 -10.17
CA LEU A 231 -13.32 -14.51 -10.22
C LEU A 231 -12.45 -15.34 -9.29
N ARG A 232 -12.90 -15.59 -8.05
CA ARG A 232 -12.19 -16.47 -7.11
C ARG A 232 -11.97 -17.88 -7.67
N GLN A 233 -13.03 -18.45 -8.25
CA GLN A 233 -12.96 -19.75 -8.92
C GLN A 233 -11.95 -19.72 -10.07
N LEU A 234 -12.02 -18.70 -10.93
CA LEU A 234 -11.14 -18.52 -12.08
C LEU A 234 -9.67 -18.43 -11.64
N TYR A 235 -9.34 -17.57 -10.68
CA TYR A 235 -7.98 -17.39 -10.18
C TYR A 235 -7.42 -18.70 -9.60
N ARG A 236 -8.22 -19.43 -8.83
CA ARG A 236 -7.85 -20.75 -8.27
C ARG A 236 -7.61 -21.80 -9.38
N GLN A 237 -8.42 -21.81 -10.44
CA GLN A 237 -8.17 -22.67 -11.62
C GLN A 237 -6.85 -22.32 -12.31
N HIS A 238 -6.44 -21.05 -12.25
CA HIS A 238 -5.16 -20.56 -12.73
C HIS A 238 -4.01 -20.68 -11.71
N GLY A 239 -4.21 -21.42 -10.61
CA GLY A 239 -3.15 -21.78 -9.65
C GLY A 239 -2.94 -20.79 -8.51
N TRP A 240 -3.87 -19.88 -8.27
CA TRP A 240 -3.79 -18.94 -7.15
C TRP A 240 -3.72 -19.66 -5.77
N PRO A 241 -2.92 -19.16 -4.81
CA PRO A 241 -1.91 -18.11 -4.97
C PRO A 241 -0.54 -18.64 -5.42
N ASP A 242 -0.17 -19.88 -5.05
CA ASP A 242 1.24 -20.29 -5.06
C ASP A 242 1.79 -20.70 -6.43
N ALA A 243 0.92 -21.13 -7.37
CA ALA A 243 1.30 -21.53 -8.73
C ALA A 243 0.58 -20.66 -9.78
N PHE A 244 0.37 -19.39 -9.45
CA PHE A 244 -0.48 -18.50 -10.22
C PHE A 244 0.10 -18.20 -11.60
N ARG A 245 -0.68 -18.55 -12.63
CA ARG A 245 -0.37 -18.24 -14.03
C ARG A 245 -1.01 -16.91 -14.40
N ARG A 246 -0.35 -15.82 -13.99
CA ARG A 246 -0.85 -14.44 -14.11
C ARG A 246 -1.38 -14.10 -15.51
N GLU A 247 -0.59 -14.34 -16.56
CA GLU A 247 -0.97 -13.97 -17.93
C GLU A 247 -2.17 -14.78 -18.46
N ASP A 248 -2.23 -16.08 -18.13
CA ASP A 248 -3.37 -16.94 -18.47
C ASP A 248 -4.64 -16.47 -17.75
N ALA A 249 -4.52 -16.14 -16.45
CA ALA A 249 -5.63 -15.65 -15.65
C ALA A 249 -6.12 -14.30 -16.17
N LYS A 250 -5.21 -13.38 -16.51
CA LYS A 250 -5.56 -12.08 -17.10
C LYS A 250 -6.32 -12.28 -18.41
N THR A 251 -5.83 -13.14 -19.31
CA THR A 251 -6.52 -13.43 -20.58
C THR A 251 -7.94 -13.96 -20.33
N ALA A 252 -8.12 -14.82 -19.33
CA ALA A 252 -9.42 -15.36 -18.97
C ALA A 252 -10.35 -14.30 -18.34
N VAL A 253 -9.81 -13.36 -17.56
CA VAL A 253 -10.56 -12.19 -17.04
C VAL A 253 -10.98 -11.27 -18.17
N ASP A 254 -10.08 -10.93 -19.10
CA ASP A 254 -10.38 -10.05 -20.23
C ASP A 254 -11.53 -10.61 -21.09
N GLU A 255 -11.51 -11.93 -21.35
CA GLU A 255 -12.59 -12.60 -22.08
C GLU A 255 -13.91 -12.63 -21.29
N LEU A 256 -13.87 -12.87 -19.98
CA LEU A 256 -15.04 -12.75 -19.11
C LEU A 256 -15.64 -11.34 -19.20
N LEU A 257 -14.83 -10.31 -19.06
CA LEU A 257 -15.27 -8.92 -19.06
C LEU A 257 -15.83 -8.50 -20.41
N ARG A 258 -15.27 -9.00 -21.51
CA ARG A 258 -15.84 -8.81 -22.86
C ARG A 258 -17.26 -9.37 -22.96
N LEU A 259 -17.47 -10.61 -22.49
CA LEU A 259 -18.79 -11.27 -22.49
C LEU A 259 -19.79 -10.55 -21.58
N VAL A 260 -19.36 -10.17 -20.38
CA VAL A 260 -20.19 -9.42 -19.42
C VAL A 260 -20.59 -8.07 -20.00
N TRP A 261 -19.67 -7.34 -20.65
CA TRP A 261 -20.00 -6.09 -21.31
C TRP A 261 -21.05 -6.28 -22.41
N GLU A 262 -20.89 -7.27 -23.29
CA GLU A 262 -21.83 -7.54 -24.38
C GLU A 262 -23.24 -7.90 -23.89
N LYS A 263 -23.36 -8.49 -22.70
CA LYS A 263 -24.64 -8.96 -22.14
C LYS A 263 -25.28 -8.00 -21.15
N ARG A 264 -24.48 -7.35 -20.32
CA ARG A 264 -24.91 -6.54 -19.17
C ARG A 264 -24.56 -5.06 -19.31
N GLY A 265 -23.65 -4.67 -20.22
CA GLY A 265 -23.15 -3.30 -20.30
C GLY A 265 -22.41 -2.85 -19.03
N ALA A 266 -21.89 -3.80 -18.25
CA ALA A 266 -21.18 -3.56 -16.99
C ALA A 266 -19.69 -3.84 -17.17
N LEU A 267 -18.83 -3.06 -16.51
CA LEU A 267 -17.38 -3.18 -16.60
C LEU A 267 -16.75 -3.16 -15.21
N TRP A 268 -15.63 -3.86 -15.11
CA TRP A 268 -14.64 -3.61 -14.08
C TRP A 268 -13.96 -2.28 -14.39
N GLU A 269 -13.96 -1.37 -13.42
CA GLU A 269 -13.18 -0.13 -13.45
C GLU A 269 -11.72 -0.41 -13.86
N SER A 270 -11.29 0.26 -14.92
CA SER A 270 -9.94 0.13 -15.47
C SER A 270 -9.01 1.20 -14.92
N ASP A 271 -7.74 0.85 -14.79
CA ASP A 271 -6.70 1.74 -14.27
C ASP A 271 -6.29 2.86 -15.25
N GLU A 272 -6.74 2.80 -16.51
CA GLU A 272 -6.32 3.69 -17.61
C GLU A 272 -6.89 5.11 -17.51
N TRP A 273 -7.99 5.34 -16.80
CA TRP A 273 -8.66 6.65 -16.74
C TRP A 273 -7.95 7.68 -15.84
N GLU A 274 -6.89 7.29 -15.13
CA GLU A 274 -6.24 8.09 -14.09
C GLU A 274 -4.87 8.66 -14.53
N LEU A 275 -4.62 8.74 -15.84
CA LEU A 275 -3.39 9.30 -16.42
C LEU A 275 -3.49 10.83 -16.61
N ASP A 276 -3.64 11.57 -15.52
CA ASP A 276 -3.37 13.02 -15.45
C ASP A 276 -2.71 13.38 -14.10
#